data_AF-A0A4U9VKF6-F1
#
_entry.id   AF-A0A4U9VKF6-F1
#
_cell.length_a   1.000
_cell.length_b   1.000
_cell.length_c   1.000
_cell.angle_alpha   90.00
_cell.angle_beta   90.00
_cell.angle_gamma   90.00
#
_symmetry.space_group_name_H-M   'P 1'
#
loop_
_entity.id
_entity.type
_entity.pdbx_description
1 polymer ?
#
loop_
_entity_poly.entity_id
_entity_poly.type
_entity_poly.pdbx_seq_one_letter_code
_entity_poly.pdbx_strand_id
1 'polypeptide(L)'
;MQQQDSALIEQFLDALWIERNLAENTLASYRLDLQALAGWLALNNRSLLQAEALDLQAFLAERVEGGYKATSSARLLSAMRRLFQYLNREKMRADDPTALLASPKLPQRLPKDLSEAQVEALLQAPLRRSTVGAA
;
A
#
# COMPACT_ATOMS: atom_id res chain seq x y z
N MET A 1 -11.27 -8.86 -11.22
CA MET A 1 -11.51 -8.25 -9.88
C MET A 1 -12.81 -8.80 -9.32
N GLN A 2 -12.84 -9.16 -8.05
CA GLN A 2 -14.04 -9.70 -7.40
C GLN A 2 -15.00 -8.57 -7.00
N GLN A 3 -16.32 -8.81 -7.00
CA GLN A 3 -17.31 -7.78 -6.65
C GLN A 3 -17.15 -7.30 -5.20
N GLN A 4 -16.78 -8.20 -4.28
CA GLN A 4 -16.52 -7.88 -2.88
C GLN A 4 -15.33 -6.92 -2.72
N ASP A 5 -14.23 -7.14 -3.44
CA ASP A 5 -13.05 -6.27 -3.37
C ASP A 5 -13.39 -4.85 -3.84
N SER A 6 -14.19 -4.71 -4.90
CA SER A 6 -14.66 -3.40 -5.36
C SER A 6 -15.45 -2.67 -4.28
N ALA A 7 -16.38 -3.36 -3.62
CA ALA A 7 -17.19 -2.77 -2.54
C ALA A 7 -16.34 -2.35 -1.33
N LEU A 8 -15.30 -3.11 -0.98
CA LEU A 8 -14.37 -2.75 0.09
C LEU A 8 -13.56 -1.49 -0.25
N ILE A 9 -13.13 -1.36 -1.51
CA ILE A 9 -12.42 -0.17 -1.99
C ILE A 9 -13.33 1.07 -1.93
N GLU A 10 -14.59 0.97 -2.37
CA GLU A 10 -15.53 2.10 -2.28
C GLU A 10 -15.75 2.55 -0.85
N GLN A 11 -16.08 1.62 0.06
CA GLN A 11 -16.33 1.92 1.47
C GLN A 11 -15.13 2.61 2.13
N PHE A 12 -13.91 2.15 1.82
CA PHE A 12 -12.68 2.79 2.28
C PHE A 12 -12.52 4.22 1.76
N LEU A 13 -12.78 4.45 0.47
CA LEU A 13 -12.64 5.78 -0.13
C LEU A 13 -13.68 6.76 0.41
N ASP A 14 -14.91 6.30 0.61
CA ASP A 14 -15.99 7.10 1.23
C ASP A 14 -15.62 7.47 2.67
N ALA A 15 -15.07 6.53 3.44
CA ALA A 15 -14.59 6.80 4.79
C ALA A 15 -13.45 7.83 4.80
N LEU A 16 -12.50 7.74 3.86
CA LEU A 16 -11.41 8.73 3.75
C LEU A 16 -11.90 10.12 3.35
N TRP A 17 -12.91 10.20 2.49
CA TRP A 17 -13.51 11.47 2.09
C TRP A 17 -14.15 12.18 3.29
N ILE A 18 -14.94 11.45 4.08
CA ILE A 18 -15.66 11.97 5.26
C ILE A 18 -14.69 12.34 6.39
N GLU A 19 -13.75 11.46 6.73
CA GLU A 19 -12.90 11.64 7.93
C GLU A 19 -11.82 12.72 7.75
N ARG A 20 -11.30 12.90 6.53
CA ARG A 20 -10.01 13.61 6.32
C ARG A 20 -10.02 14.68 5.25
N ASN A 21 -11.18 14.92 4.60
CA ASN A 21 -11.33 15.92 3.53
C ASN A 21 -10.23 15.79 2.45
N LEU A 22 -9.87 14.54 2.12
CA LEU A 22 -8.83 14.25 1.13
C LEU A 22 -9.24 14.82 -0.23
N ALA A 23 -8.29 15.40 -0.95
CA ALA A 23 -8.54 15.92 -2.29
C ALA A 23 -9.04 14.81 -3.23
N GLU A 24 -10.04 15.12 -4.06
CA GLU A 24 -10.65 14.17 -5.01
C GLU A 24 -9.61 13.48 -5.91
N ASN A 25 -8.59 14.22 -6.35
CA ASN A 25 -7.48 13.67 -7.14
C ASN A 25 -6.69 12.58 -6.41
N THR A 26 -6.57 12.68 -5.08
CA THR A 26 -5.90 11.67 -4.25
C THR A 26 -6.78 10.44 -4.11
N LEU A 27 -8.08 10.62 -3.90
CA LEU A 27 -9.05 9.51 -3.84
C LEU A 27 -9.12 8.75 -5.18
N ALA A 28 -9.17 9.47 -6.30
CA ALA A 28 -9.15 8.88 -7.64
C ALA A 28 -7.84 8.11 -7.90
N SER A 29 -6.72 8.65 -7.43
CA SER A 29 -5.43 7.99 -7.52
C SER A 29 -5.38 6.69 -6.70
N TYR A 30 -5.86 6.73 -5.45
CA TYR A 30 -5.93 5.56 -4.58
C TYR A 30 -6.86 4.49 -5.14
N ARG A 31 -8.01 4.90 -5.68
CA ARG A 31 -8.95 4.02 -6.38
C ARG A 31 -8.27 3.21 -7.47
N LEU A 32 -7.55 3.88 -8.38
CA LEU A 32 -6.86 3.20 -9.48
C LEU A 32 -5.77 2.25 -8.97
N ASP A 33 -4.98 2.70 -7.99
CA ASP A 33 -3.90 1.90 -7.39
C ASP A 33 -4.47 0.63 -6.70
N LEU A 34 -5.57 0.75 -5.95
CA LEU A 34 -6.21 -0.36 -5.24
C LEU A 34 -6.99 -1.31 -6.17
N GLN A 35 -7.63 -0.79 -7.22
CA GLN A 35 -8.26 -1.61 -8.24
C GLN A 35 -7.22 -2.44 -9.01
N ALA A 36 -6.04 -1.87 -9.29
CA ALA A 36 -4.95 -2.61 -9.89
C ALA A 36 -4.46 -3.76 -8.98
N LEU A 37 -4.31 -3.51 -7.67
CA LEU A 37 -3.98 -4.55 -6.70
C LEU A 37 -5.05 -5.65 -6.67
N ALA A 38 -6.33 -5.29 -6.53
CA ALA A 38 -7.42 -6.26 -6.49
C ALA A 38 -7.54 -7.07 -7.79
N GLY A 39 -7.25 -6.45 -8.93
CA GLY A 39 -7.14 -7.13 -10.22
C GLY A 39 -6.01 -8.16 -10.23
N TRP A 40 -4.82 -7.78 -9.77
CA TRP A 40 -3.66 -8.66 -9.68
C TRP A 40 -3.86 -9.81 -8.69
N LEU A 41 -4.45 -9.55 -7.52
CA LEU A 41 -4.79 -10.59 -6.55
C LEU A 41 -5.78 -11.60 -7.13
N ALA A 42 -6.80 -11.13 -7.87
CA ALA A 42 -7.76 -12.01 -8.50
C ALA A 42 -7.11 -12.95 -9.54
N LEU A 43 -6.10 -12.48 -10.30
CA LEU A 43 -5.32 -13.32 -11.21
C LEU A 43 -4.51 -14.40 -10.45
N ASN A 44 -4.15 -14.12 -9.20
CA ASN A 44 -3.45 -15.04 -8.31
C ASN A 44 -4.39 -15.83 -7.38
N ASN A 45 -5.70 -15.88 -7.68
CA ASN A 45 -6.73 -16.55 -6.88
C ASN A 45 -6.80 -16.08 -5.41
N ARG A 46 -6.52 -14.80 -5.17
CA ARG A 46 -6.62 -14.14 -3.86
C ARG A 46 -7.62 -12.97 -3.91
N SER A 47 -8.10 -12.57 -2.75
CA SER A 47 -8.89 -11.35 -2.53
C SER A 47 -8.16 -10.41 -1.57
N LEU A 48 -8.67 -9.18 -1.39
CA LEU A 48 -8.11 -8.23 -0.42
C LEU A 48 -8.15 -8.79 1.01
N LEU A 49 -9.19 -9.54 1.37
CA LEU A 49 -9.30 -10.15 2.70
C LEU A 49 -8.35 -11.33 2.91
N GLN A 50 -7.85 -11.93 1.83
CA GLN A 50 -6.94 -13.08 1.87
C GLN A 50 -5.49 -12.72 1.55
N ALA A 51 -5.22 -11.49 1.10
CA ALA A 51 -3.90 -11.05 0.68
C ALA A 51 -2.87 -11.18 1.80
N GLU A 52 -1.72 -11.75 1.52
CA GLU A 52 -0.62 -11.89 2.47
C GLU A 52 0.46 -10.85 2.19
N ALA A 53 1.37 -10.64 3.14
CA ALA A 53 2.47 -9.69 2.94
C ALA A 53 3.31 -10.00 1.70
N LEU A 54 3.49 -11.30 1.39
CA LEU A 54 4.22 -11.75 0.20
C LEU A 54 3.53 -11.32 -1.10
N ASP A 55 2.19 -11.41 -1.16
CA ASP A 55 1.41 -10.98 -2.32
C ASP A 55 1.61 -9.48 -2.58
N LEU A 56 1.57 -8.67 -1.51
CA LEU A 56 1.75 -7.22 -1.61
C LEU A 56 3.18 -6.84 -2.02
N GLN A 57 4.19 -7.58 -1.57
CA GLN A 57 5.58 -7.40 -2.01
C GLN A 57 5.75 -7.76 -3.49
N ALA A 58 5.18 -8.89 -3.92
CA ALA A 58 5.24 -9.35 -5.30
C ALA A 58 4.58 -8.34 -6.24
N PHE A 59 3.39 -7.84 -5.88
CA PHE A 59 2.70 -6.82 -6.66
C PHE A 59 3.54 -5.54 -6.78
N LEU A 60 4.09 -5.02 -5.68
CA LEU A 60 4.94 -3.83 -5.71
C LEU A 60 6.18 -4.02 -6.60
N ALA A 61 6.84 -5.17 -6.50
CA ALA A 61 8.00 -5.50 -7.32
C ALA A 61 7.63 -5.51 -8.81
N GLU A 62 6.53 -6.17 -9.17
CA GLU A 62 6.05 -6.21 -10.56
C GLU A 62 5.72 -4.81 -11.11
N ARG A 63 5.12 -3.92 -10.30
CA ARG A 63 4.88 -2.53 -10.74
C ARG A 63 6.18 -1.78 -11.02
N VAL A 64 7.16 -1.90 -10.13
CA VAL A 64 8.47 -1.25 -10.27
C VAL A 64 9.22 -1.78 -11.48
N GLU A 65 9.25 -3.09 -11.68
CA GLU A 65 9.83 -3.73 -12.87
C GLU A 65 9.10 -3.32 -14.16
N GLY A 66 7.78 -3.14 -14.09
CA GLY A 66 6.95 -2.59 -15.15
C GLY A 66 7.11 -1.08 -15.40
N GLY A 67 8.08 -0.41 -14.75
CA GLY A 67 8.42 0.98 -15.00
C GLY A 67 7.63 2.00 -14.17
N TYR A 68 6.99 1.59 -13.08
CA TYR A 68 6.40 2.54 -12.15
C TYR A 68 7.45 3.52 -11.63
N LYS A 69 7.11 4.82 -11.69
CA LYS A 69 7.92 5.86 -11.06
C LYS A 69 7.95 5.64 -9.55
N ALA A 70 9.01 6.14 -8.93
CA ALA A 70 9.16 6.13 -7.48
C ALA A 70 7.91 6.71 -6.80
N THR A 71 7.47 7.91 -7.20
CA THR A 71 6.29 8.60 -6.65
C THR A 71 4.99 7.81 -6.79
N SER A 72 4.80 7.09 -7.89
CA SER A 72 3.65 6.19 -8.07
C SER A 72 3.70 4.99 -7.13
N SER A 73 4.89 4.40 -6.96
CA SER A 73 5.10 3.25 -6.05
C SER A 73 4.86 3.63 -4.59
N ALA A 74 5.30 4.83 -4.21
CA ALA A 74 5.01 5.46 -2.94
C ALA A 74 3.52 5.63 -2.67
N ARG A 75 2.82 6.22 -3.62
CA ARG A 75 1.37 6.48 -3.52
C ARG A 75 0.60 5.16 -3.41
N LEU A 76 0.97 4.16 -4.21
CA LEU A 76 0.43 2.81 -4.12
C LEU A 76 0.67 2.20 -2.73
N LEU A 77 1.89 2.26 -2.19
CA LEU A 77 2.19 1.76 -0.84
C LEU A 77 1.37 2.49 0.23
N SER A 78 1.17 3.80 0.11
CA SER A 78 0.32 4.57 1.01
C SER A 78 -1.15 4.13 0.92
N ALA A 79 -1.68 3.94 -0.29
CA ALA A 79 -3.04 3.47 -0.51
C ALA A 79 -3.26 2.09 0.11
N MET A 80 -2.33 1.15 -0.11
CA MET A 80 -2.39 -0.18 0.50
C MET A 80 -2.39 -0.11 2.03
N ARG A 81 -1.44 0.59 2.64
CA ARG A 81 -1.35 0.71 4.12
C ARG A 81 -2.65 1.23 4.71
N ARG A 82 -3.18 2.31 4.13
CA ARG A 82 -4.43 2.92 4.62
C ARG A 82 -5.62 1.98 4.45
N LEU A 83 -5.72 1.28 3.34
CA LEU A 83 -6.77 0.29 3.11
C LEU A 83 -6.71 -0.84 4.15
N PHE A 84 -5.55 -1.49 4.32
CA PHE A 84 -5.45 -2.63 5.23
C PHE A 84 -5.60 -2.24 6.71
N GLN A 85 -5.15 -1.05 7.10
CA GLN A 85 -5.42 -0.47 8.42
C GLN A 85 -6.91 -0.19 8.63
N TYR A 86 -7.60 0.33 7.61
CA TYR A 86 -9.04 0.51 7.62
C TYR A 86 -9.78 -0.83 7.77
N LEU A 87 -9.44 -1.85 6.97
CA LEU A 87 -10.07 -3.17 7.04
C LEU A 87 -9.88 -3.83 8.41
N ASN A 88 -8.71 -3.67 9.03
CA ASN A 88 -8.43 -4.15 10.38
C ASN A 88 -9.28 -3.39 11.42
N ARG A 89 -9.29 -2.05 11.35
CA ARG A 89 -10.07 -1.19 12.26
C ARG A 89 -11.58 -1.51 12.21
N GLU A 90 -12.12 -1.73 11.02
CA GLU A 90 -13.52 -2.09 10.80
C GLU A 90 -13.81 -3.58 11.08
N LYS A 91 -12.82 -4.34 11.58
CA LYS A 91 -12.92 -5.78 11.89
C LYS A 91 -13.31 -6.67 10.70
N MET A 92 -13.16 -6.16 9.48
CA MET A 92 -13.33 -6.94 8.25
C MET A 92 -12.15 -7.89 8.02
N ARG A 93 -11.01 -7.56 8.63
CA ARG A 93 -9.81 -8.40 8.65
C ARG A 93 -9.22 -8.42 10.06
N ALA A 94 -8.60 -9.52 10.46
CA ALA A 94 -8.04 -9.68 11.82
C ALA A 94 -6.61 -9.12 11.96
N ASP A 95 -5.95 -8.83 10.84
CA ASP A 95 -4.55 -8.43 10.76
C ASP A 95 -4.32 -7.35 9.70
N ASP A 96 -3.16 -6.70 9.76
CA ASP A 96 -2.67 -5.78 8.73
C ASP A 96 -1.43 -6.38 8.04
N PRO A 97 -1.56 -6.96 6.82
CA PRO A 97 -0.45 -7.55 6.08
C PRO A 97 0.59 -6.51 5.64
N THR A 98 0.23 -5.22 5.62
CA THR A 98 1.16 -4.14 5.26
C THR A 98 2.14 -3.80 6.37
N ALA A 99 1.87 -4.24 7.60
CA ALA A 99 2.79 -4.08 8.73
C ALA A 99 4.13 -4.78 8.47
N LEU A 100 4.10 -5.92 7.75
CA LEU A 100 5.30 -6.68 7.36
C LEU A 100 6.04 -6.08 6.15
N LEU A 101 5.41 -5.16 5.41
CA LEU A 101 6.08 -4.39 4.35
C LEU A 101 7.03 -3.32 4.95
N ALA A 102 7.02 -3.12 6.27
CA ALA A 102 7.84 -2.13 6.96
C ALA A 102 9.23 -2.64 7.42
N SER A 103 9.59 -3.92 7.30
CA SER A 103 10.93 -4.43 7.68
C SER A 103 11.27 -5.79 7.04
N PRO A 104 12.53 -6.05 6.60
CA PRO A 104 13.76 -5.72 7.32
C PRO A 104 14.82 -4.88 6.56
N LYS A 105 14.53 -4.34 5.37
CA LYS A 105 15.50 -3.50 4.60
C LYS A 105 15.07 -2.05 4.35
N LEU A 106 13.94 -1.62 4.91
CA LEU A 106 13.61 -0.19 4.99
C LEU A 106 13.96 0.29 6.42
N PRO A 107 14.71 1.39 6.58
CA PRO A 107 15.14 1.85 7.90
C PRO A 107 13.92 2.06 8.81
N GLN A 108 13.99 1.42 9.97
CA GLN A 108 13.05 1.54 11.08
C GLN A 108 12.89 3.02 11.47
N ARG A 109 11.79 3.61 11.01
CA ARG A 109 10.98 4.65 11.67
C ARG A 109 9.95 5.10 10.65
N LEU A 110 8.80 4.44 10.67
CA LEU A 110 7.60 4.99 10.04
C LEU A 110 6.76 5.59 11.17
N PRO A 111 6.66 6.92 11.27
CA PRO A 111 5.80 7.58 12.23
C PRO A 111 4.33 7.21 11.97
N LYS A 112 3.49 7.32 13.01
CA LYS A 112 2.08 6.93 13.00
C LYS A 112 1.21 7.70 11.98
N ASP A 113 1.72 8.78 11.40
CA ASP A 113 1.07 9.57 10.36
C ASP A 113 2.07 9.91 9.24
N LEU A 114 2.17 9.05 8.22
CA LEU A 114 2.96 9.34 7.02
C LEU A 114 2.20 10.34 6.14
N SER A 115 2.72 11.57 6.09
CA SER A 115 2.28 12.56 5.10
C SER A 115 2.92 12.27 3.73
N GLU A 116 2.24 12.67 2.67
CA GLU A 116 2.67 12.49 1.27
C GLU A 116 4.12 12.99 1.04
N ALA A 117 4.50 14.08 1.71
CA ALA A 117 5.86 14.63 1.67
C ALA A 117 6.92 13.74 2.32
N GLN A 118 6.58 12.96 3.35
CA GLN A 118 7.52 12.02 3.98
C GLN A 118 7.73 10.77 3.12
N VAL A 119 6.71 10.40 2.35
CA VAL A 119 6.82 9.34 1.36
C VAL A 119 7.72 9.79 0.20
N GLU A 120 7.59 11.03 -0.27
CA GLU A 120 8.51 11.64 -1.26
C GLU A 120 9.97 11.64 -0.76
N ALA A 121 10.20 12.00 0.52
CA ALA A 121 11.52 12.03 1.13
C ALA A 121 12.16 10.63 1.27
N LEU A 122 11.36 9.58 1.48
CA LEU A 122 11.85 8.20 1.52
C LEU A 122 12.30 7.69 0.15
N LEU A 123 11.68 8.17 -0.92
CA LEU A 123 12.04 7.79 -2.29
C LEU A 123 13.25 8.54 -2.83
N GLN A 124 13.48 9.77 -2.36
CA GLN A 124 14.64 10.59 -2.72
C GLN A 124 15.89 10.26 -1.88
N ALA A 125 15.76 9.40 -0.87
CA ALA A 125 16.90 8.97 -0.05
C ALA A 125 17.84 8.08 -0.88
N PRO A 126 19.16 8.39 -0.96
CA PRO A 126 20.11 7.54 -1.66
C PRO A 126 20.13 6.14 -1.03
N LEU A 127 20.03 5.10 -1.85
CA LEU A 127 20.16 3.70 -1.44
C LEU A 127 21.55 3.49 -0.80
N ARG A 128 21.65 3.63 0.53
CA ARG A 128 22.86 3.20 1.24
C ARG A 128 22.85 1.69 1.27
N ARG A 129 23.65 1.12 0.37
CA ARG A 129 24.06 -0.29 0.40
C ARG A 129 24.72 -0.53 1.76
N SER A 130 24.00 -1.16 2.68
CA SER A 130 24.59 -1.67 3.92
C SER A 130 25.51 -2.82 3.55
N THR A 131 26.80 -2.52 3.44
CA THR A 131 27.85 -3.53 3.55
C THR A 131 27.80 -4.07 4.98
N VAL A 132 27.16 -5.21 5.16
CA VAL A 132 27.43 -6.08 6.32
C VAL A 132 28.82 -6.65 6.07
N GLY A 133 29.83 -5.92 6.54
CA GLY A 133 31.20 -6.39 6.66
C GLY A 133 31.29 -7.20 7.94
N ALA A 134 31.61 -8.47 7.79
CA ALA A 134 32.10 -9.31 8.87
C ALA A 134 33.43 -8.76 9.40
N ALA A 135 33.54 -8.66 10.72
CA ALA A 135 34.76 -8.86 11.50
C ALA A 135 34.35 -9.07 12.97
#